data_AF-A0A7S2NJB0-F1
#
_entry.id   AF-A0A7S2NJB0-F1
#
_cell.length_a   1.000
_cell.length_b   1.000
_cell.length_c   1.000
_cell.angle_alpha   90.00
_cell.angle_beta   90.00
_cell.angle_gamma   90.00
#
_symmetry.space_group_name_H-M   'P 1'
#
loop_
_entity.id
_entity.type
_entity.pdbx_description
1 polymer ?
#
loop_
_entity_poly.entity_id
_entity_poly.type
_entity_poly.pdbx_seq_one_letter_code
_entity_poly.pdbx_strand_id
1 'polypeptide(L)'
;TGQDVQSGTFAHRHCVIRDQKTGDSYCMLNNLGLGPQEKFIARNSILAEYAVLGFELGYTYENPQALVIWEAQFGDFANTAQVMIDQFISAGEHKWLQQTGLVMLLPHGYEGQGAEHSSARVERFLQMCDDDEDD
;
A
#
# COMPACT_ATOMS: atom_id res chain seq x y z
N THR A 1 -4.88 -0.67 2.19
CA THR A 1 -4.69 -0.39 3.63
C THR A 1 -3.50 0.52 3.84
N GLY A 2 -3.47 1.28 4.93
CA GLY A 2 -2.34 2.13 5.33
C GLY A 2 -2.77 3.18 6.34
N GLN A 3 -1.87 4.02 6.80
CA GLN A 3 -2.19 5.11 7.73
C GLN A 3 -2.98 6.20 6.99
N ASP A 4 -4.14 6.58 7.54
CA ASP A 4 -5.02 7.65 7.02
C ASP A 4 -5.47 7.55 5.55
N VAL A 5 -5.36 6.36 4.93
CA VAL A 5 -5.64 6.13 3.49
C VAL A 5 -7.07 6.47 3.06
N GLN A 6 -8.03 6.48 3.99
CA GLN A 6 -9.42 6.86 3.70
C GLN A 6 -9.53 8.31 3.20
N SER A 7 -8.82 9.22 3.86
CA SER A 7 -8.70 10.62 3.41
C SER A 7 -7.50 10.81 2.46
N GLY A 8 -6.46 10.01 2.66
CA GLY A 8 -5.12 10.20 2.11
C GLY A 8 -4.32 11.18 2.98
N THR A 9 -3.04 10.89 3.24
CA THR A 9 -2.12 11.74 4.01
C THR A 9 -2.14 13.20 3.55
N PHE A 10 -2.21 13.40 2.23
CA PHE A 10 -2.23 14.72 1.60
C PHE A 10 -3.65 15.24 1.30
N ALA A 11 -4.67 14.68 1.97
CA ALA A 11 -6.08 15.03 1.80
C ALA A 11 -6.56 15.09 0.32
N HIS A 12 -6.08 14.16 -0.50
CA HIS A 12 -6.37 14.16 -1.94
C HIS A 12 -7.40 13.09 -2.33
N ARG A 13 -7.64 12.08 -1.49
CA ARG A 13 -8.37 10.86 -1.90
C ARG A 13 -9.85 10.87 -1.52
N HIS A 14 -10.15 11.16 -0.26
CA HIS A 14 -11.52 11.19 0.27
C HIS A 14 -12.43 10.01 -0.16
N CYS A 15 -11.87 8.80 -0.24
CA CYS A 15 -12.61 7.62 -0.70
C CYS A 15 -13.68 7.16 0.32
N VAL A 16 -13.52 7.56 1.59
CA VAL A 16 -14.56 7.44 2.62
C VAL A 16 -14.82 8.84 3.18
N ILE A 17 -16.08 9.27 3.09
CA ILE A 17 -16.58 10.53 3.63
C ILE A 17 -17.23 10.25 4.99
N ARG A 18 -17.06 11.17 5.95
CA ARG A 18 -17.74 11.11 7.26
C ARG A 18 -18.78 12.22 7.37
N ASP A 19 -20.01 11.83 7.72
CA ASP A 19 -21.06 12.76 8.08
C ASP A 19 -20.67 13.54 9.35
N GLN A 20 -20.72 14.86 9.29
CA GLN A 20 -20.27 15.73 10.39
C GLN A 20 -21.24 15.75 11.58
N LYS A 21 -22.50 15.36 11.38
CA LYS A 21 -23.53 15.34 12.43
C LYS A 21 -23.62 13.96 13.09
N THR A 22 -23.58 12.89 12.31
CA THR A 22 -23.77 11.52 12.81
C THR A 22 -22.46 10.74 13.00
N GLY A 23 -21.39 11.12 12.30
CA GLY A 23 -20.14 10.37 12.26
C GLY A 23 -20.18 9.15 11.32
N ASP A 24 -21.29 8.93 10.64
CA ASP A 24 -21.44 7.79 9.73
C ASP A 24 -20.47 7.89 8.55
N SER A 25 -19.94 6.75 8.13
CA SER A 25 -19.00 6.66 7.03
C SER A 25 -19.69 6.23 5.75
N TYR A 26 -19.40 6.91 4.64
CA TYR A 26 -19.94 6.63 3.32
C TYR A 26 -18.82 6.50 2.29
N CYS A 27 -18.84 5.42 1.50
CA CYS A 27 -17.88 5.20 0.41
C CYS A 27 -18.61 5.24 -0.93
N MET A 28 -18.33 6.29 -1.72
CA MET A 28 -18.95 6.49 -3.04
C MET A 28 -18.64 5.36 -4.01
N LEU A 29 -17.42 4.80 -3.93
CA LEU A 29 -16.97 3.72 -4.81
C LEU A 29 -17.78 2.42 -4.63
N ASN A 30 -18.53 2.25 -3.54
CA ASN A 30 -19.40 1.10 -3.30
C ASN A 30 -20.86 1.30 -3.75
N ASN A 31 -21.19 2.46 -4.32
CA ASN A 31 -22.56 2.87 -4.61
C ASN A 31 -22.68 3.50 -6.01
N LEU A 32 -22.03 2.91 -7.02
CA LEU A 32 -22.02 3.46 -8.38
C LEU A 32 -23.35 3.27 -9.14
N GLY A 33 -24.20 2.32 -8.70
CA GLY A 33 -25.51 2.09 -9.31
C GLY A 33 -25.49 1.45 -10.70
N LEU A 34 -24.35 0.86 -11.10
CA LEU A 34 -24.12 0.33 -12.46
C LEU A 34 -24.46 -1.17 -12.64
N GLY A 35 -24.99 -1.83 -11.61
CA GLY A 35 -25.28 -3.28 -11.60
C GLY A 35 -24.54 -4.00 -10.47
N PRO A 36 -24.37 -5.34 -10.57
CA PRO A 36 -23.56 -6.10 -9.61
C PRO A 36 -22.15 -5.52 -9.53
N GLN A 37 -21.69 -5.21 -8.32
CA GLN A 37 -20.42 -4.54 -8.08
C GLN A 37 -19.66 -5.24 -6.95
N GLU A 38 -18.35 -5.39 -7.13
CA GLU A 38 -17.46 -5.81 -6.06
C GLU A 38 -17.19 -4.69 -5.05
N LYS A 39 -16.78 -5.10 -3.85
CA LYS A 39 -16.54 -4.17 -2.74
C LYS A 39 -15.16 -3.51 -2.85
N PHE A 40 -15.16 -2.19 -2.83
CA PHE A 40 -13.99 -1.38 -2.52
C PHE A 40 -13.85 -1.25 -1.00
N ILE A 41 -12.64 -1.51 -0.48
CA ILE A 41 -12.36 -1.45 0.95
C ILE A 41 -11.09 -0.62 1.19
N ALA A 42 -11.25 0.53 1.85
CA ALA A 42 -10.14 1.34 2.37
C ALA A 42 -10.07 1.21 3.90
N ARG A 43 -8.95 0.68 4.41
CA ARG A 43 -8.70 0.51 5.85
C ARG A 43 -7.59 1.44 6.32
N ASN A 44 -7.95 2.36 7.22
CA ASN A 44 -6.95 3.04 8.05
C ASN A 44 -6.32 2.00 8.99
N SER A 45 -5.01 1.81 8.87
CA SER A 45 -4.28 0.85 9.69
C SER A 45 -3.91 1.43 11.05
N ILE A 46 -3.42 0.55 11.93
CA ILE A 46 -2.62 0.97 13.07
C ILE A 46 -1.29 1.60 12.60
N LEU A 47 -0.59 2.27 13.52
CA LEU A 47 0.71 2.88 13.29
C LEU A 47 1.84 1.81 13.32
N ALA A 48 1.81 0.88 12.38
CA ALA A 48 2.81 -0.18 12.25
C ALA A 48 2.93 -0.64 10.79
N GLU A 49 4.09 -0.49 10.17
CA GLU A 49 4.29 -0.86 8.76
C GLU A 49 4.60 -2.36 8.62
N TYR A 50 5.50 -2.90 9.45
CA TYR A 50 5.93 -4.30 9.37
C TYR A 50 4.74 -5.28 9.40
N ALA A 51 3.91 -5.18 10.44
CA ALA A 51 2.81 -6.10 10.64
C ALA A 51 1.68 -5.90 9.61
N VAL A 52 1.40 -4.64 9.24
CA VAL A 52 0.34 -4.32 8.29
C VAL A 52 0.74 -4.74 6.88
N LEU A 53 1.96 -4.47 6.43
CA LEU A 53 2.44 -4.91 5.12
C LEU A 53 2.44 -6.43 5.02
N GLY A 54 2.87 -7.13 6.08
CA GLY A 54 2.79 -8.59 6.12
C GLY A 54 1.38 -9.14 6.11
N PHE A 55 0.43 -8.46 6.74
CA PHE A 55 -0.99 -8.82 6.66
C PHE A 55 -1.54 -8.67 5.24
N GLU A 56 -1.27 -7.54 4.57
CA GLU A 56 -1.75 -7.30 3.21
C GLU A 56 -1.14 -8.29 2.21
N LEU A 57 0.15 -8.65 2.39
CA LEU A 57 0.79 -9.70 1.59
C LEU A 57 0.12 -11.06 1.80
N GLY A 58 -0.21 -11.43 3.04
CA GLY A 58 -0.94 -12.67 3.31
C GLY A 58 -2.32 -12.67 2.63
N TYR A 59 -2.99 -11.51 2.56
CA TYR A 59 -4.28 -11.38 1.87
C TYR A 59 -4.16 -11.59 0.35
N THR A 60 -3.05 -11.17 -0.28
CA THR A 60 -2.86 -11.35 -1.73
C THR A 60 -2.70 -12.82 -2.11
N TYR A 61 -2.08 -13.63 -1.24
CA TYR A 61 -1.94 -15.06 -1.47
C TYR A 61 -3.28 -15.80 -1.42
N GLU A 62 -4.19 -15.37 -0.56
CA GLU A 62 -5.50 -16.02 -0.39
C GLU A 62 -6.51 -15.58 -1.46
N ASN A 63 -6.49 -14.30 -1.86
CA ASN A 63 -7.45 -13.77 -2.82
C ASN A 63 -6.77 -13.25 -4.10
N PRO A 64 -6.56 -14.12 -5.11
CA PRO A 64 -5.90 -13.73 -6.35
C PRO A 64 -6.74 -12.78 -7.23
N GLN A 65 -8.03 -12.60 -6.93
CA GLN A 65 -8.91 -11.70 -7.68
C GLN A 65 -8.95 -10.28 -7.09
N ALA A 66 -8.38 -10.07 -5.89
CA ALA A 66 -8.38 -8.78 -5.24
C ALA A 66 -7.17 -7.93 -5.67
N LEU A 67 -7.43 -6.67 -6.02
CA LEU A 67 -6.38 -5.65 -6.07
C LEU A 67 -6.10 -5.19 -4.63
N VAL A 68 -4.91 -5.54 -4.13
CA VAL A 68 -4.48 -5.17 -2.78
C VAL A 68 -3.42 -4.09 -2.86
N ILE A 69 -3.67 -2.99 -2.16
CA ILE A 69 -2.80 -1.81 -2.17
C ILE A 69 -2.42 -1.49 -0.72
N TRP A 70 -1.12 -1.44 -0.43
CA TRP A 70 -0.57 -0.90 0.80
C TRP A 70 0.04 0.48 0.54
N GLU A 71 -0.31 1.48 1.35
CA GLU A 71 0.23 2.84 1.23
C GLU A 71 0.98 3.23 2.51
N ALA A 72 2.24 3.60 2.36
CA ALA A 72 3.02 4.24 3.41
C ALA A 72 2.59 5.71 3.58
N GLN A 73 2.64 6.25 4.79
CA GLN A 73 2.29 7.67 5.01
C GLN A 73 3.23 8.60 4.23
N PHE A 74 4.54 8.30 4.29
CA PHE A 74 5.59 8.75 3.39
C PHE A 74 6.45 7.53 3.01
N GLY A 75 7.04 7.52 1.81
CA GLY A 75 7.82 6.38 1.32
C GLY A 75 9.02 6.05 2.21
N ASP A 76 9.59 7.04 2.89
CA ASP A 76 10.71 6.92 3.81
C ASP A 76 10.47 5.85 4.91
N PHE A 77 9.23 5.69 5.35
CA PHE A 77 8.85 4.77 6.44
C PHE A 77 8.73 3.30 6.02
N ALA A 78 8.80 2.98 4.72
CA ALA A 78 8.75 1.59 4.26
C ALA A 78 9.92 0.74 4.80
N ASN A 79 11.02 1.39 5.22
CA ASN A 79 12.18 0.73 5.80
C ASN A 79 11.89 -0.04 7.10
N THR A 80 10.86 0.32 7.87
CA THR A 80 10.50 -0.41 9.09
C THR A 80 9.89 -1.78 8.78
N ALA A 81 9.44 -1.99 7.54
CA ALA A 81 8.94 -3.25 7.01
C ALA A 81 9.95 -3.97 6.09
N GLN A 82 11.25 -3.62 6.15
CA GLN A 82 12.26 -4.14 5.21
C GLN A 82 12.33 -5.67 5.15
N VAL A 83 12.16 -6.37 6.28
CA VAL A 83 12.15 -7.85 6.28
C VAL A 83 11.02 -8.41 5.43
N MET A 84 9.84 -7.77 5.43
CA MET A 84 8.72 -8.18 4.58
C MET A 84 9.05 -7.97 3.10
N ILE A 85 9.70 -6.86 2.79
CA ILE A 85 10.12 -6.51 1.43
C ILE A 85 11.17 -7.52 0.93
N ASP A 86 12.27 -7.72 1.66
CA ASP A 86 13.40 -8.55 1.25
C ASP A 86 13.04 -10.04 1.21
N GLN A 87 12.31 -10.52 2.22
CA GLN A 87 12.13 -11.96 2.41
C GLN A 87 10.85 -12.49 1.78
N PHE A 88 9.91 -11.64 1.38
CA PHE A 88 8.65 -12.12 0.84
C PHE A 88 8.26 -11.40 -0.44
N ILE A 89 8.29 -10.06 -0.47
CA ILE A 89 7.82 -9.33 -1.65
C ILE A 89 8.78 -9.49 -2.84
N SER A 90 10.09 -9.28 -2.65
CA SER A 90 11.05 -9.37 -3.75
C SER A 90 11.39 -10.82 -4.15
N ALA A 91 11.39 -11.74 -3.19
CA ALA A 91 11.93 -13.09 -3.39
C ALA A 91 10.88 -14.23 -3.24
N GLY A 92 9.62 -13.91 -2.91
CA GLY A 92 8.61 -14.91 -2.55
C GLY A 92 8.24 -15.86 -3.69
N GLU A 93 8.10 -15.33 -4.91
CA GLU A 93 7.80 -16.13 -6.09
C GLU A 93 8.95 -17.09 -6.40
N HIS A 94 10.20 -16.60 -6.45
CA HIS A 94 11.36 -17.44 -6.73
C HIS A 94 11.59 -18.52 -5.66
N LYS A 95 11.38 -18.21 -4.37
CA LYS A 95 11.63 -19.17 -3.28
C LYS A 95 10.53 -20.21 -3.09
N TRP A 96 9.27 -19.82 -3.28
CA TRP A 96 8.11 -20.63 -2.86
C TRP A 96 6.97 -20.69 -3.88
N LEU A 97 7.17 -20.15 -5.08
CA LEU A 97 6.16 -20.05 -6.13
C LEU A 97 4.89 -19.31 -5.67
N GLN A 98 5.04 -18.41 -4.70
CA GLN A 98 3.96 -17.59 -4.17
C GLN A 98 3.86 -16.29 -4.97
N GLN A 99 2.86 -16.22 -5.84
CA GLN A 99 2.57 -15.02 -6.63
C GLN A 99 1.81 -14.00 -5.79
N THR A 100 2.12 -12.72 -5.99
CA THR A 100 1.43 -11.61 -5.33
C THR A 100 1.22 -10.45 -6.30
N GLY A 101 0.00 -9.91 -6.31
CA GLY A 101 -0.33 -8.67 -7.01
C GLY A 101 -0.30 -7.44 -6.10
N LEU A 102 0.38 -7.50 -4.95
CA LEU A 102 0.45 -6.41 -3.98
C LEU A 102 1.06 -5.15 -4.59
N VAL A 103 0.36 -4.04 -4.49
CA VAL A 103 0.86 -2.72 -4.89
C VAL A 103 1.32 -1.94 -3.66
N MET A 104 2.55 -1.44 -3.69
CA MET A 104 3.08 -0.53 -2.67
C MET A 104 3.07 0.91 -3.18
N LEU A 105 2.27 1.77 -2.56
CA LEU A 105 2.28 3.22 -2.80
C LEU A 105 3.24 3.88 -1.80
N LEU A 106 4.33 4.43 -2.33
CA LEU A 106 5.39 5.06 -1.56
C LEU A 106 5.52 6.53 -1.99
N PRO A 107 4.87 7.47 -1.26
CA PRO A 107 5.02 8.90 -1.57
C PRO A 107 6.49 9.32 -1.57
N HIS A 108 6.91 9.99 -2.64
CA HIS A 108 8.31 10.34 -2.91
C HIS A 108 8.40 11.72 -3.56
N GLY A 109 9.37 12.54 -3.14
CA GLY A 109 9.62 13.83 -3.75
C GLY A 109 10.54 14.72 -2.90
N TYR A 110 11.54 15.35 -3.52
CA TYR A 110 12.44 16.28 -2.85
C TYR A 110 11.84 17.70 -2.83
N GLU A 111 10.93 17.95 -1.88
CA GLU A 111 10.20 19.21 -1.76
C GLU A 111 10.67 20.10 -0.58
N GLY A 112 11.82 19.79 0.01
CA GLY A 112 12.38 20.55 1.13
C GLY A 112 11.79 20.20 2.51
N GLN A 113 11.08 19.08 2.63
CA GLN A 113 10.44 18.62 3.88
C GLN A 113 11.39 17.85 4.82
N GLY A 114 12.67 17.72 4.45
CA GLY A 114 13.71 17.07 5.24
C GLY A 114 13.92 15.59 4.91
N ALA A 115 14.89 14.97 5.58
CA ALA A 115 15.43 13.66 5.22
C ALA A 115 14.46 12.46 5.38
N GLU A 116 13.40 12.61 6.18
CA GLU A 116 12.42 11.56 6.47
C GLU A 116 11.07 11.75 5.74
N HIS A 117 11.01 12.69 4.80
CA HIS A 117 9.81 13.02 4.02
C HIS A 117 10.18 13.34 2.56
N SER A 118 11.22 12.70 2.04
CA SER A 118 11.75 13.00 0.69
C SER A 118 11.93 11.76 -0.17
N SER A 119 12.38 10.65 0.42
CA SER A 119 12.88 9.51 -0.35
C SER A 119 12.19 8.21 0.02
N ALA A 120 11.49 7.62 -0.96
CA ALA A 120 11.07 6.23 -0.91
C ALA A 120 12.23 5.24 -1.09
N ARG A 121 13.47 5.73 -1.29
CA ARG A 121 14.67 4.91 -1.51
C ARG A 121 14.53 3.98 -2.72
N VAL A 122 14.03 4.53 -3.83
CA VAL A 122 13.75 3.79 -5.07
C VAL A 122 14.98 3.01 -5.54
N GLU A 123 16.18 3.52 -5.32
CA GLU A 123 17.45 2.84 -5.61
C GLU A 123 17.56 1.46 -4.93
N ARG A 124 17.00 1.30 -3.74
CA ARG A 124 16.99 0.01 -3.04
C ARG A 124 16.03 -0.97 -3.68
N PHE A 125 14.87 -0.49 -4.12
CA PHE A 125 13.90 -1.33 -4.84
C PHE A 125 14.46 -1.80 -6.18
N LEU A 126 15.14 -0.92 -6.92
CA LEU A 126 15.84 -1.28 -8.15
C LEU A 126 16.94 -2.31 -7.90
N GLN A 127 17.74 -2.15 -6.84
CA GLN A 127 18.77 -3.14 -6.47
C GLN A 127 18.20 -4.52 -6.11
N MET A 128 16.93 -4.61 -5.69
CA MET A 128 16.26 -5.87 -5.36
C MET A 128 15.62 -6.56 -6.56
N CYS A 129 15.52 -5.90 -7.72
CA CYS A 129 15.08 -6.53 -8.96
C CYS A 129 16.17 -7.46 -9.49
N ASP A 130 15.78 -8.52 -10.20
CA ASP A 130 16.72 -9.47 -10.84
C ASP A 130 17.09 -9.06 -12.28
N ASP A 131 17.07 -7.75 -12.55
CA ASP A 131 17.40 -7.19 -13.87
C ASP A 131 18.89 -7.41 -14.15
N ASP A 132 19.22 -8.09 -15.24
CA ASP A 132 20.60 -8.34 -15.66
C ASP A 132 21.08 -7.16 -16.53
N GLU A 133 22.20 -6.51 -16.15
CA GLU A 133 22.70 -5.32 -16.86
C GLU A 133 23.15 -5.61 -18.31
N ASP A 134 23.36 -6.89 -18.64
CA ASP A 134 23.90 -7.36 -19.92
C ASP A 134 22.84 -7.96 -20.88
N ASP A 135 21.59 -8.10 -20.45
CA ASP A 135 20.44 -8.55 -21.27
C ASP A 135 19.72 -7.37 -21.98
#